data_AF-A0A920FVA8-F1
#
_entry.id   AF-A0A920FVA8-F1
#
_cell.length_a   1.000
_cell.length_b   1.000
_cell.length_c   1.000
_cell.angle_alpha   90.00
_cell.angle_beta   90.00
_cell.angle_gamma   90.00
#
_symmetry.space_group_name_H-M   'P 1'
#
loop_
_entity.id
_entity.type
_entity.pdbx_description
1 polymer ?
#
loop_
_entity_poly.entity_id
_entity_poly.type
_entity_poly.pdbx_seq_one_letter_code
_entity_poly.pdbx_strand_id
1 'polypeptide(L)'
;MYESGEVAIPLKDRVFGRYLADDVKTTEGKVIMKNGEYISHEEIETIEKENITSVRIKSPITCGCVNGICAKAYGRDLAKGEPVNTGEAVGIIAAQSIGEPGTQLTMRTFHVGGVASSSAEKSNFESPSDGKIKIQNLRSVVNQAGSEIIINRTTELEIYDLNKKLVSTFRAPYGSTLLVKDKAEVKLNDLLLEWDPYTVPIVAEEIWHFRF
;
A
#
# COMPACT_ATOMS: atom_id res chain seq x y z
N MET A 1 -2.56 -0.30 9.42
CA MET A 1 -3.77 0.36 8.87
C MET A 1 -4.01 -0.28 7.53
N TYR A 2 -5.23 -0.75 7.28
CA TYR A 2 -5.62 -1.24 5.97
C TYR A 2 -6.30 -0.06 5.27
N GLU A 3 -5.64 0.51 4.26
CA GLU A 3 -6.31 1.34 3.28
C GLU A 3 -6.62 0.44 2.09
N SER A 4 -7.90 0.34 1.71
CA SER A 4 -8.35 -0.42 0.56
C SER A 4 -7.92 -1.91 0.50
N GLY A 5 -7.69 -2.53 1.67
CA GLY A 5 -7.32 -3.95 1.76
C GLY A 5 -5.82 -4.25 1.60
N GLU A 6 -4.99 -3.23 1.35
CA GLU A 6 -3.53 -3.35 1.35
C GLU A 6 -2.92 -2.81 2.65
N VAL A 7 -1.82 -3.41 3.09
CA VAL A 7 -1.08 -2.97 4.28
C VAL A 7 -0.27 -1.75 3.89
N ALA A 8 -0.79 -0.55 4.17
CA ALA A 8 -0.13 0.71 3.80
C ALA A 8 1.25 0.88 4.46
N ILE A 9 1.39 0.48 5.74
CA ILE A 9 2.66 0.54 6.47
C ILE A 9 2.78 -0.73 7.33
N PRO A 10 3.87 -1.50 7.21
CA PRO A 10 4.06 -2.72 7.98
C PRO A 10 4.30 -2.41 9.46
N LEU A 11 4.06 -3.39 10.34
CA LEU A 11 4.20 -3.21 11.79
C LEU A 11 5.63 -2.80 12.17
N LYS A 12 6.64 -3.42 11.56
CA LYS A 12 8.07 -3.17 11.84
C LYS A 12 8.46 -1.69 11.78
N ASP A 13 8.03 -0.98 10.73
CA ASP A 13 8.43 0.40 10.50
C ASP A 13 7.78 1.36 11.49
N ARG A 14 6.64 0.95 12.09
CA ARG A 14 5.90 1.75 13.07
C ARG A 14 6.45 1.63 14.48
N VAL A 15 6.93 0.44 14.84
CA VAL A 15 7.37 0.12 16.20
C VAL A 15 8.87 0.30 16.40
N PHE A 16 9.65 0.34 15.32
CA PHE A 16 11.09 0.51 15.39
C PHE A 16 11.51 1.76 16.17
N GLY A 17 12.45 1.59 17.09
CA GLY A 17 12.97 2.68 17.90
C GLY A 17 12.02 3.18 18.99
N ARG A 18 10.96 2.42 19.32
CA ARG A 18 10.05 2.72 20.43
C ARG A 18 10.32 1.77 21.61
N TYR A 19 9.78 2.13 22.77
CA TYR A 19 9.80 1.28 23.96
C TYR A 19 8.44 0.59 24.15
N LEU A 20 8.46 -0.64 24.64
CA LEU A 20 7.24 -1.38 24.98
C LEU A 20 6.52 -0.79 26.18
N ALA A 21 5.19 -0.71 26.11
CA ALA A 21 4.33 -0.34 27.23
C ALA A 21 3.90 -1.56 28.07
N ASP A 22 3.86 -2.75 27.46
CA ASP A 22 3.46 -4.00 28.09
C ASP A 22 4.33 -5.16 27.59
N ASP A 23 4.30 -6.27 28.32
CA ASP A 23 4.97 -7.50 27.91
C ASP A 23 4.34 -8.04 26.61
N VAL A 24 5.20 -8.40 25.66
CA VAL A 24 4.80 -9.03 24.40
C VAL A 24 4.89 -10.54 24.57
N LYS A 25 3.78 -11.23 24.33
CA LYS A 25 3.65 -12.68 24.49
C LYS A 25 3.36 -13.35 23.15
N THR A 26 3.88 -14.56 22.95
CA THR A 26 3.46 -15.44 21.85
C THR A 26 2.01 -15.87 22.02
N THR A 27 1.43 -16.44 20.98
CA THR A 27 0.12 -17.13 21.03
C THR A 27 0.10 -18.23 22.11
N GLU A 28 1.25 -18.84 22.39
CA GLU A 28 1.45 -19.88 23.41
C GLU A 28 1.65 -19.30 24.83
N GLY A 29 1.65 -17.98 24.98
CA GLY A 29 1.77 -17.29 26.26
C GLY A 29 3.21 -17.07 26.75
N LYS A 30 4.23 -17.43 25.96
CA LYS A 30 5.64 -17.20 26.28
C LYS A 30 5.96 -15.72 26.10
N VAL A 31 6.57 -15.09 27.10
CA VAL A 31 7.03 -13.70 27.01
C VAL A 31 8.26 -13.63 26.10
N ILE A 32 8.15 -12.89 25.01
CA ILE A 32 9.21 -12.65 24.02
C ILE A 32 10.03 -11.44 24.46
N MET A 33 9.33 -10.37 24.86
CA MET A 33 9.92 -9.11 25.30
C MET A 33 9.16 -8.56 26.49
N LYS A 34 9.88 -7.89 27.38
CA LYS A 34 9.33 -7.32 28.61
C LYS A 34 8.94 -5.86 28.45
N ASN A 35 8.06 -5.40 29.33
CA ASN A 35 7.70 -3.99 29.46
C ASN A 35 8.95 -3.11 29.62
N GLY A 36 9.04 -2.07 28.79
CA GLY A 36 10.09 -1.08 28.87
C GLY A 36 11.39 -1.46 28.16
N GLU A 37 11.41 -2.57 27.43
CA GLU A 37 12.49 -2.89 26.48
C GLU A 37 12.41 -2.01 25.23
N TYR A 38 13.57 -1.76 24.64
CA TYR A 38 13.73 -0.97 23.42
C TYR A 38 13.60 -1.89 22.20
N ILE A 39 12.86 -1.45 21.19
CA ILE A 39 12.64 -2.22 19.97
C ILE A 39 13.76 -1.89 18.98
N SER A 40 14.78 -2.75 18.91
CA SER A 40 15.84 -2.70 17.91
C SER A 40 15.53 -3.63 16.73
N HIS A 41 16.49 -3.83 15.83
CA HIS A 41 16.28 -4.66 14.64
C HIS A 41 16.10 -6.14 15.00
N GLU A 42 16.83 -6.63 16.01
CA GLU A 42 16.77 -8.03 16.46
C GLU A 42 15.40 -8.39 17.05
N GLU A 43 14.82 -7.48 17.84
CA GLU A 43 13.50 -7.66 18.43
C GLU A 43 12.40 -7.63 17.36
N ILE A 44 12.54 -6.79 16.33
CA ILE A 44 11.59 -6.75 15.20
C ILE A 44 11.55 -8.08 14.47
N GLU A 45 12.71 -8.66 14.14
CA GLU A 45 12.75 -9.97 13.49
C GLU A 45 12.06 -11.05 14.33
N THR A 46 12.19 -10.96 15.66
CA THR A 46 11.56 -11.90 16.58
C THR A 46 10.03 -11.72 16.60
N ILE A 47 9.55 -10.47 16.62
CA ILE A 47 8.12 -10.12 16.53
C ILE A 47 7.52 -10.61 15.20
N GLU A 48 8.25 -10.48 14.09
CA GLU A 48 7.81 -10.95 12.77
C GLU A 48 7.77 -12.48 12.68
N LYS A 49 8.79 -13.18 13.22
CA LYS A 49 8.83 -14.66 13.25
C LYS A 49 7.65 -15.26 14.02
N GLU A 50 7.25 -14.63 15.11
CA GLU A 50 6.14 -15.05 15.96
C GLU A 50 4.76 -14.56 15.44
N ASN A 51 4.74 -13.88 14.28
CA ASN A 51 3.55 -13.40 13.58
C ASN A 51 2.60 -12.56 14.44
N ILE A 52 3.17 -11.66 15.24
CA ILE A 52 2.43 -10.80 16.17
C ILE A 52 1.73 -9.68 15.39
N THR A 53 0.42 -9.57 15.55
CA THR A 53 -0.40 -8.59 14.82
C THR A 53 -0.47 -7.21 15.46
N SER A 54 -0.25 -7.11 16.78
CA SER A 54 -0.35 -5.85 17.52
C SER A 54 0.59 -5.81 18.73
N VAL A 55 1.12 -4.62 19.00
CA VAL A 55 2.07 -4.36 20.09
C VAL A 55 1.70 -3.04 20.77
N ARG A 56 1.73 -3.00 22.11
CA ARG A 56 1.53 -1.77 22.89
C ARG A 56 2.88 -1.10 23.16
N ILE A 57 3.02 0.15 22.70
CA ILE A 57 4.23 0.96 22.85
C ILE A 57 3.98 2.16 23.75
N LYS A 58 5.05 2.71 24.32
CA LYS A 58 5.01 3.99 25.04
C LYS A 58 4.85 5.13 24.04
N SER A 59 3.97 6.08 24.37
CA SER A 59 3.68 7.24 23.55
C SER A 59 4.01 8.54 24.30
N PRO A 60 4.47 9.59 23.60
CA PRO A 60 4.59 10.93 24.18
C PRO A 60 3.28 11.45 24.77
N ILE A 61 2.13 11.07 24.19
CA ILE A 61 0.79 11.52 24.61
C ILE A 61 0.42 10.92 25.98
N THR A 62 0.83 9.68 26.24
CA THR A 62 0.54 8.97 27.49
C THR A 62 1.63 9.20 28.55
N CYS A 63 2.52 10.17 28.35
CA CYS A 63 3.58 10.47 29.30
C CYS A 63 3.01 11.19 30.52
N GLY A 64 3.38 10.73 31.73
CA GLY A 64 2.97 11.35 32.99
C GLY A 64 3.84 12.53 33.43
N CYS A 65 4.80 12.97 32.61
CA CYS A 65 5.67 14.09 32.93
C CYS A 65 4.90 15.42 32.81
N VAL A 66 5.02 16.30 33.79
CA VAL A 66 4.31 17.58 33.84
C VAL A 66 4.89 18.59 32.84
N ASN A 67 6.22 18.73 32.83
CA ASN A 67 6.94 19.65 31.95
C ASN A 67 7.94 18.88 31.09
N GLY A 68 7.49 18.44 29.91
CA GLY A 68 8.30 17.70 28.94
C GLY A 68 7.89 16.24 28.81
N ILE A 69 8.74 15.44 28.16
CA ILE A 69 8.48 14.04 27.84
C ILE A 69 9.68 13.21 28.30
N CYS A 70 9.45 12.03 28.87
CA CYS A 70 10.55 11.13 29.24
C CYS A 70 11.17 10.47 28.01
N ALA A 71 12.48 10.16 28.07
CA ALA A 71 13.21 9.54 26.96
C ALA A 71 12.55 8.25 26.46
N LYS A 72 11.96 7.44 27.36
CA LYS A 72 11.27 6.19 27.00
C LYS A 72 9.96 6.41 26.23
N ALA A 73 9.23 7.50 26.51
CA ALA A 73 7.99 7.80 25.81
C ALA A 73 8.26 8.37 24.41
N TYR A 74 9.38 9.06 24.23
CA TYR A 74 9.82 9.51 22.92
C TYR A 74 10.47 8.36 22.12
N GLY A 75 11.40 7.62 22.72
CA GLY A 75 12.12 6.52 22.08
C GLY A 75 13.39 7.01 21.40
N ARG A 76 13.50 6.77 20.09
CA ARG A 76 14.67 7.05 19.27
C ARG A 76 14.66 8.46 18.70
N ASP A 77 15.82 9.11 18.71
CA ASP A 77 16.08 10.28 17.89
C ASP A 77 16.29 9.85 16.43
N LEU A 78 15.42 10.35 15.54
CA LEU A 78 15.45 10.03 14.12
C LEU A 78 16.65 10.65 13.38
N ALA A 79 17.24 11.74 13.92
CA ALA A 79 18.37 12.40 13.30
C ALA A 79 19.70 11.67 13.58
N LYS A 80 19.89 11.19 14.81
CA LYS A 80 21.11 10.49 15.25
C LYS A 80 21.01 8.97 15.11
N GLY A 81 19.80 8.44 15.10
CA GLY A 81 19.57 7.00 15.02
C GLY A 81 19.81 6.25 16.33
N GLU A 82 19.85 6.94 17.47
CA GLU A 82 20.06 6.38 18.81
C GLU A 82 18.91 6.76 19.73
N PRO A 83 18.73 6.11 20.90
CA PRO A 83 17.79 6.57 21.92
C PRO A 83 18.02 8.04 22.27
N VAL A 84 16.93 8.80 22.44
CA VAL A 84 17.03 10.24 22.67
C VAL A 84 17.79 10.57 23.97
N ASN A 85 18.62 11.61 23.91
CA ASN A 85 19.34 12.06 25.10
C ASN A 85 18.44 12.91 26.00
N THR A 86 18.73 12.88 27.30
CA THR A 86 18.01 13.77 28.23
C THR A 86 18.46 15.21 28.00
N GLY A 87 17.51 16.13 27.84
CA GLY A 87 17.78 17.54 27.53
C GLY A 87 17.61 17.92 26.05
N GLU A 88 17.32 16.95 25.17
CA GLU A 88 17.03 17.21 23.76
C GLU A 88 15.71 17.99 23.59
N ALA A 89 15.72 19.04 22.77
CA ALA A 89 14.57 19.90 22.54
C ALA A 89 13.57 19.28 21.53
N VAL A 90 13.04 18.10 21.86
CA VAL A 90 12.18 17.29 20.98
C VAL A 90 10.94 18.03 20.46
N GLY A 91 10.40 18.99 21.23
CA GLY A 91 9.25 19.80 20.81
C GLY A 91 9.57 20.72 19.63
N ILE A 92 10.74 21.35 19.62
CA ILE A 92 11.18 22.22 18.51
C ILE A 92 11.46 21.38 17.27
N ILE A 93 12.15 20.24 17.44
CA ILE A 93 12.45 19.30 16.35
C ILE A 93 11.16 18.79 15.70
N ALA A 94 10.16 18.41 16.50
CA ALA A 94 8.87 17.96 16.00
C ALA A 94 8.12 19.06 15.24
N ALA A 95 8.13 20.30 15.74
CA ALA A 95 7.49 21.42 15.06
C ALA A 95 8.13 21.70 13.68
N GLN A 96 9.45 21.69 13.59
CA GLN A 96 10.17 21.88 12.31
C GLN A 96 9.93 20.74 11.33
N SER A 97 9.94 19.50 11.82
CA SER A 97 9.74 18.29 11.02
C SER A 97 8.38 18.23 10.33
N ILE A 98 7.39 19.00 10.82
CA ILE A 98 6.09 19.18 10.16
C ILE A 98 6.06 20.49 9.36
N GLY A 99 6.56 21.58 9.94
CA GLY A 99 6.46 22.92 9.35
C GLY A 99 7.27 23.11 8.07
N GLU A 100 8.53 22.66 8.04
CA GLU A 100 9.38 22.82 6.85
C GLU A 100 8.87 21.99 5.67
N PRO A 101 8.57 20.68 5.80
CA PRO A 101 7.99 19.92 4.70
C PRO A 101 6.61 20.44 4.28
N GLY A 102 5.79 20.93 5.23
CA GLY A 102 4.47 21.50 4.90
C GLY A 102 4.55 22.76 4.06
N THR A 103 5.44 23.69 4.43
CA THR A 103 5.69 24.91 3.63
C THR A 103 6.35 24.59 2.28
N GLN A 104 7.21 23.58 2.24
CA GLN A 104 7.79 23.09 0.99
C GLN A 104 6.73 22.46 0.08
N LEU A 105 5.83 21.65 0.63
CA LEU A 105 4.78 20.97 -0.13
C LEU A 105 3.83 21.98 -0.75
N THR A 106 3.39 22.99 0.00
CA THR A 106 2.52 24.04 -0.54
C THR A 106 3.22 24.79 -1.67
N MET A 107 4.47 25.21 -1.49
CA MET A 107 5.22 25.86 -2.57
C MET A 107 5.37 24.96 -3.80
N ARG A 108 5.76 23.69 -3.64
CA ARG A 108 5.88 22.76 -4.77
C ARG A 108 4.55 22.53 -5.47
N THR A 109 3.47 22.34 -4.73
CA THR A 109 2.14 22.11 -5.31
C THR A 109 1.62 23.34 -6.05
N PHE A 110 1.91 24.58 -5.62
CA PHE A 110 1.50 25.77 -6.39
C PHE A 110 2.37 26.02 -7.63
N HIS A 111 3.68 25.79 -7.55
CA HIS A 111 4.58 26.00 -8.68
C HIS A 111 4.48 24.91 -9.74
N VAL A 112 4.16 23.68 -9.33
CA VAL A 112 3.96 22.52 -10.23
C VAL A 112 2.48 22.35 -10.59
N GLY A 113 1.53 22.66 -9.69
CA GLY A 113 0.09 22.45 -9.91
C GLY A 113 -0.55 23.39 -10.93
N GLY A 114 0.15 24.43 -11.40
CA GLY A 114 -0.25 25.23 -12.55
C GLY A 114 -0.05 24.51 -13.90
N VAL A 115 0.85 23.53 -13.94
CA VAL A 115 0.93 22.53 -15.02
C VAL A 115 0.18 21.31 -14.51
N ALA A 116 -1.15 21.38 -14.58
CA ALA A 116 -2.00 20.20 -14.57
C ALA A 116 -1.71 19.37 -15.84
N SER A 117 -0.52 18.79 -15.94
CA SER A 117 -0.41 17.48 -16.55
C SER A 117 -1.11 16.58 -15.57
N SER A 118 -2.42 16.44 -15.75
CA SER A 118 -3.14 15.25 -15.35
C SER A 118 -2.27 14.08 -15.80
N SER A 119 -1.46 13.55 -14.90
CA SER A 119 -1.18 12.12 -14.94
C SER A 119 -2.56 11.52 -14.75
N ALA A 120 -3.33 11.44 -15.84
CA ALA A 120 -4.53 10.64 -15.90
C ALA A 120 -4.03 9.30 -15.37
N GLU A 121 -4.47 8.96 -14.17
CA GLU A 121 -4.23 7.64 -13.62
C GLU A 121 -4.63 6.70 -14.73
N LYS A 122 -3.66 5.92 -15.24
CA LYS A 122 -3.83 5.15 -16.46
C LYS A 122 -5.05 4.27 -16.22
N SER A 123 -6.18 4.67 -16.79
CA SER A 123 -7.46 3.98 -16.68
C SER A 123 -7.59 2.95 -17.79
N ASN A 124 -6.53 2.75 -18.56
CA ASN A 124 -6.49 1.85 -19.68
C ASN A 124 -5.11 1.19 -19.82
N PHE A 125 -5.11 0.05 -20.49
CA PHE A 125 -3.91 -0.66 -20.89
C PHE A 125 -3.92 -0.88 -22.39
N GLU A 126 -2.89 -0.36 -23.05
CA GLU A 126 -2.68 -0.45 -24.49
C GLU A 126 -1.59 -1.48 -24.81
N SER A 127 -1.66 -2.10 -25.99
CA SER A 127 -0.66 -3.07 -26.42
C SER A 127 0.70 -2.39 -26.68
N PRO A 128 1.79 -2.80 -26.03
CA PRO A 128 3.13 -2.22 -26.22
C PRO A 128 3.83 -2.71 -27.49
N SER A 129 3.27 -3.68 -28.21
CA SER A 129 3.82 -4.21 -29.46
C SER A 129 2.72 -4.82 -30.34
N ASP A 130 3.00 -4.94 -31.64
CA ASP A 130 2.19 -5.76 -32.53
C ASP A 130 2.35 -7.24 -32.16
N GLY A 131 1.26 -8.00 -32.14
CA GLY A 131 1.33 -9.38 -31.69
C GLY A 131 -0.01 -10.07 -31.46
N LYS A 132 0.05 -11.21 -30.76
CA LYS A 132 -1.12 -11.97 -30.31
C LYS A 132 -1.24 -11.91 -28.81
N ILE A 133 -2.45 -11.65 -28.33
CA ILE A 133 -2.75 -11.67 -26.90
C ILE A 133 -3.20 -13.06 -26.50
N LYS A 134 -2.72 -13.52 -25.36
CA LYS A 134 -3.22 -14.70 -24.69
C LYS A 134 -3.66 -14.30 -23.28
N ILE A 135 -4.88 -14.64 -22.92
CA ILE A 135 -5.43 -14.31 -21.60
C ILE A 135 -5.41 -15.56 -20.74
N GLN A 136 -4.75 -15.49 -19.58
CA GLN A 136 -4.65 -16.57 -18.61
C GLN A 136 -5.63 -16.32 -17.46
N ASN A 137 -6.25 -17.39 -16.96
CA ASN A 137 -7.21 -17.34 -15.84
C ASN A 137 -8.35 -16.34 -16.03
N LEU A 138 -8.86 -16.21 -17.25
CA LEU A 138 -10.01 -15.34 -17.56
C LEU A 138 -11.28 -15.91 -16.94
N ARG A 139 -11.91 -15.10 -16.08
CA ARG A 139 -13.30 -15.28 -15.66
C ARG A 139 -13.99 -13.93 -15.79
N SER A 140 -15.03 -13.88 -16.60
CA SER A 140 -15.70 -12.64 -17.01
C SER A 140 -17.21 -12.78 -16.99
N VAL A 141 -17.90 -11.65 -16.87
CA VAL A 141 -19.36 -11.53 -16.96
C VAL A 141 -19.69 -10.48 -18.00
N VAL A 142 -20.67 -10.75 -18.86
CA VAL A 142 -21.13 -9.78 -19.87
C VAL A 142 -22.24 -8.93 -19.24
N ASN A 143 -22.05 -7.61 -19.21
CA ASN A 143 -23.06 -6.67 -18.75
C ASN A 143 -24.18 -6.53 -19.79
N GLN A 144 -25.34 -5.95 -19.41
CA GLN A 144 -26.47 -5.68 -20.31
C GLN A 144 -26.08 -4.77 -21.50
N ALA A 145 -25.03 -3.97 -21.34
CA ALA A 145 -24.46 -3.13 -22.39
C ALA A 145 -23.54 -3.88 -23.39
N GLY A 146 -23.33 -5.18 -23.20
CA GLY A 146 -22.48 -6.02 -24.07
C GLY A 146 -20.98 -5.99 -23.73
N SER A 147 -20.57 -5.22 -22.72
CA SER A 147 -19.18 -5.13 -22.23
C SER A 147 -18.82 -6.34 -21.36
N GLU A 148 -17.66 -6.93 -21.60
CA GLU A 148 -17.14 -8.08 -20.85
C GLU A 148 -16.29 -7.61 -19.65
N ILE A 149 -16.72 -7.90 -18.43
CA ILE A 149 -16.08 -7.41 -17.19
C ILE A 149 -15.35 -8.54 -16.49
N ILE A 150 -14.09 -8.34 -16.12
CA ILE A 150 -13.26 -9.32 -15.43
C ILE A 150 -13.64 -9.38 -13.95
N ILE A 151 -13.97 -10.58 -13.47
CA ILE A 151 -14.38 -10.83 -12.08
C ILE A 151 -13.31 -11.60 -11.28
N ASN A 152 -12.13 -11.84 -11.86
CA ASN A 152 -11.05 -12.55 -11.20
C ASN A 152 -9.82 -11.65 -10.98
N ARG A 153 -9.15 -11.83 -9.84
CA ARG A 153 -7.93 -11.08 -9.46
C ARG A 153 -6.64 -11.71 -9.98
N THR A 154 -6.70 -12.92 -10.52
CA THR A 154 -5.54 -13.66 -11.04
C THR A 154 -5.45 -13.67 -12.57
N THR A 155 -6.27 -12.84 -13.24
CA THR A 155 -6.27 -12.74 -14.70
C THR A 155 -5.04 -11.97 -15.19
N GLU A 156 -4.32 -12.57 -16.14
CA GLU A 156 -3.08 -12.02 -16.70
C GLU A 156 -3.16 -12.03 -18.23
N LEU A 157 -2.72 -10.95 -18.86
CA LEU A 157 -2.64 -10.79 -20.30
C LEU A 157 -1.18 -10.91 -20.72
N GLU A 158 -0.90 -11.92 -21.53
CA GLU A 158 0.40 -12.20 -22.11
C GLU A 158 0.40 -11.76 -23.58
N ILE A 159 1.35 -10.91 -23.97
CA ILE A 159 1.47 -10.39 -25.34
C ILE A 159 2.66 -11.07 -26.00
N TYR A 160 2.41 -11.75 -27.11
CA TYR A 160 3.40 -12.47 -27.89
C TYR A 160 3.66 -11.78 -29.22
N ASP A 161 4.93 -11.55 -29.54
CA ASP A 161 5.37 -11.03 -30.84
C ASP A 161 5.15 -12.08 -31.97
N LEU A 162 5.29 -11.66 -33.22
CA LEU A 162 5.29 -12.51 -34.43
C LEU A 162 6.27 -13.70 -34.32
N ASN A 163 7.34 -13.54 -33.54
CA ASN A 163 8.34 -14.57 -33.24
C ASN A 163 7.96 -15.50 -32.07
N LYS A 164 6.72 -15.45 -31.57
CA LYS A 164 6.21 -16.21 -30.41
C LYS A 164 6.97 -15.97 -29.10
N LYS A 165 7.69 -14.85 -28.99
CA LYS A 165 8.38 -14.45 -27.76
C LYS A 165 7.43 -13.63 -26.89
N LEU A 166 7.40 -13.90 -25.59
CA LEU A 166 6.67 -13.10 -24.61
C LEU A 166 7.33 -11.73 -24.50
N VAL A 167 6.58 -10.67 -24.82
CA VAL A 167 7.06 -9.27 -24.79
C VAL A 167 6.63 -8.58 -23.50
N SER A 168 5.39 -8.80 -23.09
CA SER A 168 4.80 -8.13 -21.94
C SER A 168 3.78 -9.04 -21.27
N THR A 169 3.73 -8.95 -19.94
CA THR A 169 2.71 -9.57 -19.10
C THR A 169 2.08 -8.48 -18.24
N PHE A 170 0.75 -8.39 -18.26
CA PHE A 170 0.00 -7.42 -17.48
C PHE A 170 -1.08 -8.12 -16.65
N ARG A 171 -1.11 -7.86 -15.34
CA ARG A 171 -2.17 -8.39 -14.46
C ARG A 171 -3.35 -7.42 -14.47
N ALA A 172 -4.52 -7.91 -14.88
CA ALA A 172 -5.73 -7.10 -14.95
C ALA A 172 -6.32 -6.86 -13.54
N PRO A 173 -6.68 -5.61 -13.19
CA PRO A 173 -7.46 -5.33 -12.00
C PRO A 173 -8.86 -5.97 -12.05
N TYR A 174 -9.42 -6.30 -10.88
CA TYR A 174 -10.80 -6.76 -10.77
C TYR A 174 -11.77 -5.64 -11.20
N GLY A 175 -12.78 -5.98 -11.99
CA GLY A 175 -13.75 -5.01 -12.51
C GLY A 175 -13.32 -4.31 -13.79
N SER A 176 -12.15 -4.67 -14.35
CA SER A 176 -11.72 -4.15 -15.65
C SER A 176 -12.64 -4.62 -16.78
N THR A 177 -12.98 -3.72 -17.69
CA THR A 177 -13.67 -4.03 -18.94
C THR A 177 -12.66 -4.49 -19.99
N LEU A 178 -12.89 -5.67 -20.54
CA LEU A 178 -12.09 -6.27 -21.59
C LEU A 178 -12.66 -5.88 -22.97
N LEU A 179 -11.81 -5.33 -23.84
CA LEU A 179 -12.20 -4.89 -25.19
C LEU A 179 -11.79 -5.89 -26.28
N VAL A 180 -10.86 -6.78 -25.95
CA VAL A 180 -10.27 -7.75 -26.88
C VAL A 180 -10.57 -9.18 -26.47
N LYS A 181 -10.76 -10.07 -27.44
CA LYS A 181 -10.99 -11.50 -27.19
C LYS A 181 -9.68 -12.27 -27.04
N ASP A 182 -9.71 -13.40 -26.34
CA ASP A 182 -8.56 -14.30 -26.25
C ASP A 182 -8.07 -14.71 -27.66
N LYS A 183 -6.74 -14.66 -27.88
CA LYS A 183 -6.04 -14.93 -29.16
C LYS A 183 -6.28 -13.92 -30.27
N ALA A 184 -6.81 -12.73 -29.98
CA ALA A 184 -6.89 -11.65 -30.94
C ALA A 184 -5.49 -11.18 -31.37
N GLU A 185 -5.39 -10.78 -32.64
CA GLU A 185 -4.23 -10.05 -33.16
C GLU A 185 -4.42 -8.57 -32.83
N VAL A 186 -3.41 -7.98 -32.20
CA VAL A 186 -3.41 -6.58 -31.77
C VAL A 186 -2.25 -5.84 -32.39
N LYS A 187 -2.46 -4.55 -32.62
CA LYS A 187 -1.42 -3.65 -33.10
C LYS A 187 -0.83 -2.86 -31.94
N LEU A 188 0.32 -2.24 -32.18
CA LEU A 188 0.89 -1.25 -31.26
C LEU A 188 -0.15 -0.17 -30.90
N ASN A 189 -0.30 0.08 -29.60
CA ASN A 189 -1.25 1.02 -28.98
C ASN A 189 -2.74 0.65 -29.11
N ASP A 190 -3.06 -0.61 -29.43
CA ASP A 190 -4.45 -1.05 -29.41
C ASP A 190 -4.97 -1.17 -27.97
N LEU A 191 -6.20 -0.71 -27.71
CA LEU A 191 -6.77 -0.61 -26.38
C LEU A 191 -7.29 -1.98 -25.91
N LEU A 192 -6.69 -2.53 -24.87
CA LEU A 192 -6.96 -3.92 -24.46
C LEU A 192 -7.94 -3.99 -23.29
N LEU A 193 -7.75 -3.10 -22.32
CA LEU A 193 -8.50 -3.04 -21.07
C LEU A 193 -8.77 -1.60 -20.68
N GLU A 194 -9.90 -1.40 -20.03
CA GLU A 194 -10.27 -0.15 -19.37
C GLU A 194 -10.78 -0.43 -17.95
N TRP A 195 -10.41 0.40 -16.98
CA TRP A 195 -10.91 0.32 -15.61
C TRP A 195 -11.03 1.71 -15.00
N ASP A 196 -11.92 1.86 -14.02
CA ASP A 196 -12.03 3.08 -13.24
C ASP A 196 -10.96 3.08 -12.12
N PRO A 197 -10.05 4.06 -12.07
CA PRO A 197 -9.02 4.14 -11.03
C PRO A 197 -9.60 4.46 -9.63
N TYR A 198 -10.81 5.03 -9.56
CA TYR A 198 -11.42 5.46 -8.31
C TYR A 198 -12.44 4.49 -7.75
N THR A 199 -12.87 3.50 -8.53
CA THR A 199 -13.93 2.57 -8.12
C THR A 199 -13.58 1.12 -8.44
N VAL A 200 -13.80 0.24 -7.46
CA VAL A 200 -13.81 -1.21 -7.68
C VAL A 200 -15.27 -1.61 -7.83
N PRO A 201 -15.77 -1.87 -9.06
CA PRO A 201 -17.17 -2.15 -9.26
C PRO A 201 -17.54 -3.49 -8.61
N ILE A 202 -18.59 -3.51 -7.79
CA ILE A 202 -19.11 -4.76 -7.22
C ILE A 202 -19.98 -5.42 -8.30
N VAL A 203 -19.47 -6.49 -8.90
CA VAL A 203 -20.15 -7.21 -9.99
C VAL A 203 -20.82 -8.46 -9.43
N ALA A 204 -22.13 -8.60 -9.68
CA ALA A 204 -22.87 -9.82 -9.37
C ALA A 204 -22.75 -10.82 -10.53
N GLU A 205 -22.39 -12.07 -10.22
CA GLU A 205 -22.28 -13.14 -11.22
C GLU A 205 -23.65 -13.65 -11.70
N GLU A 206 -24.71 -13.42 -10.93
CA GLU A 206 -26.07 -13.90 -11.20
C GLU A 206 -27.12 -12.80 -10.97
N ILE A 207 -28.23 -12.88 -11.70
CA ILE A 207 -29.36 -11.95 -11.59
C ILE A 207 -30.18 -12.30 -10.34
N TRP A 208 -29.87 -11.66 -9.20
CA TRP A 208 -30.62 -11.82 -7.95
C TRP A 208 -31.26 -10.51 -7.48
N HIS A 209 -32.38 -10.64 -6.78
CA HIS A 209 -33.01 -9.53 -6.06
C HIS A 209 -32.21 -9.26 -4.77
N PHE A 210 -31.56 -8.10 -4.68
CA PHE A 210 -30.87 -7.67 -3.46
C PHE A 210 -31.88 -7.40 -2.34
N ARG A 211 -31.77 -8.12 -1.22
CA ARG A 211 -32.35 -7.72 0.07
C ARG A 211 -31.21 -7.31 0.99
N PHE A 212 -31.30 -6.09 1.50
CA PHE A 212 -30.43 -5.56 2.56
C PHE A 212 -30.74 -6.24 3.90
#